data_AF-A0A836KV76-F1
#
_entry.id   AF-A0A836KV76-F1
#
_cell.length_a   1.000
_cell.length_b   1.000
_cell.length_c   1.000
_cell.angle_alpha   90.00
_cell.angle_beta   90.00
_cell.angle_gamma   90.00
#
_symmetry.space_group_name_H-M   'P 1'
#
loop_
_entity.id
_entity.type
_entity.pdbx_description
1 polymer ?
#
loop_
_entity_poly.entity_id
_entity_poly.type
_entity_poly.pdbx_seq_one_letter_code
_entity_poly.pdbx_strand_id
1 'polypeptide(L)'
;MFHNSYQAGFLSILYSIGSKPLQIWDSQVRNGHVKRITDEDIQSSVLEIMGSNVSTCYITCPANPKQTLGIKLPFLVMIIKNMKKYFSFEVTILDDKNMRRRFRASNYQSTTKVKPFICTMPMRLDEGWNQIQFNLSDFTRRAYGTNYVETLRVQVHANCRIRRLYFSDRLYAEEELPPEFKLFLPIAQQPPAAAEQRSPEAADVPQAAPVAQ
;
A
#
# COMPACT_ATOMS: atom_id res chain seq x y z
N MET A 1 5.01 -5.70 -21.73
CA MET A 1 3.56 -5.94 -21.51
C MET A 1 2.78 -4.65 -21.67
N PHE A 2 3.26 -3.54 -21.08
CA PHE A 2 2.62 -2.22 -21.13
C PHE A 2 3.28 -1.22 -22.08
N HIS A 3 4.27 -1.65 -22.89
CA HIS A 3 4.99 -0.78 -23.83
C HIS A 3 4.09 0.03 -24.78
N ASN A 4 2.96 -0.54 -25.20
CA ASN A 4 2.01 0.07 -26.14
C ASN A 4 0.74 0.58 -25.45
N SER A 5 0.68 0.51 -24.12
CA SER A 5 -0.48 0.98 -23.34
C SER A 5 -0.32 2.47 -23.04
N TYR A 6 -1.43 3.19 -22.94
CA TYR A 6 -1.42 4.58 -22.48
C TYR A 6 -0.96 4.63 -21.02
N GLN A 7 0.16 5.31 -20.75
CA GLN A 7 0.78 5.42 -19.43
C GLN A 7 0.78 6.89 -18.96
N ALA A 8 -0.40 7.48 -18.75
CA ALA A 8 -0.50 8.82 -18.17
C ALA A 8 -1.43 8.82 -16.95
N GLY A 9 -1.10 9.63 -15.95
CA GLY A 9 -1.79 9.66 -14.65
C GLY A 9 -1.47 8.43 -13.81
N PHE A 10 -2.35 7.42 -13.84
CA PHE A 10 -2.26 6.24 -12.99
C PHE A 10 -2.29 4.94 -13.78
N LEU A 11 -1.38 4.02 -13.45
CA LEU A 11 -1.36 2.67 -14.00
C LEU A 11 -1.39 1.64 -12.87
N SER A 12 -2.55 1.04 -12.63
CA SER A 12 -2.70 -0.02 -11.64
C SER A 12 -2.21 -1.36 -12.20
N ILE A 13 -1.34 -2.05 -11.46
CA ILE A 13 -0.87 -3.41 -11.81
C ILE A 13 -1.42 -4.48 -10.87
N LEU A 14 -1.95 -4.10 -9.71
CA LEU A 14 -2.67 -5.02 -8.83
C LEU A 14 -3.81 -4.30 -8.13
N TYR A 15 -5.01 -4.89 -8.19
CA TYR A 15 -6.18 -4.42 -7.49
C TYR A 15 -6.98 -5.59 -6.91
N SER A 16 -7.08 -5.64 -5.58
CA SER A 16 -7.65 -6.78 -4.85
C SER A 16 -9.16 -7.02 -5.07
N ILE A 17 -9.91 -5.97 -5.44
CA ILE A 17 -11.36 -6.04 -5.67
C ILE A 17 -11.70 -6.64 -7.06
N GLY A 18 -10.74 -6.70 -7.98
CA GLY A 18 -10.95 -7.27 -9.32
C GLY A 18 -11.33 -8.75 -9.30
N SER A 19 -11.95 -9.22 -10.39
CA SER A 19 -12.35 -10.63 -10.57
C SER A 19 -11.14 -11.58 -10.58
N LYS A 20 -10.02 -11.17 -11.19
CA LYS A 20 -8.74 -11.91 -11.21
C LYS A 20 -7.55 -10.99 -10.89
N PRO A 21 -7.28 -10.71 -9.60
CA PRO A 21 -6.26 -9.75 -9.19
C PRO A 21 -4.83 -10.16 -9.57
N LEU A 22 -4.58 -11.47 -9.74
CA LEU A 22 -3.27 -12.03 -10.08
C LEU A 22 -3.13 -12.41 -11.56
N GLN A 23 -3.96 -11.89 -12.47
CA GLN A 23 -3.95 -12.29 -13.88
C GLN A 23 -2.56 -12.13 -14.55
N ILE A 24 -1.83 -11.08 -14.21
CA ILE A 24 -0.50 -10.77 -14.76
C ILE A 24 0.64 -11.15 -13.82
N TRP A 25 0.31 -11.77 -12.69
CA TRP A 25 1.23 -12.12 -11.61
C TRP A 25 1.45 -13.62 -11.56
N ASP A 26 2.68 -14.04 -11.32
CA ASP A 26 3.00 -15.40 -10.91
C ASP A 26 3.13 -15.45 -9.39
N SER A 27 2.65 -16.52 -8.78
CA SER A 27 2.68 -16.73 -7.33
C SER A 27 3.56 -17.93 -7.01
N GLN A 28 4.66 -17.68 -6.30
CA GLN A 28 5.53 -18.72 -5.78
C GLN A 28 5.28 -18.84 -4.29
N VAL A 29 4.72 -19.97 -3.86
CA VAL A 29 4.30 -20.18 -2.48
C VAL A 29 4.86 -21.50 -1.98
N ARG A 30 5.77 -21.43 -1.01
CA ARG A 30 6.27 -22.59 -0.27
C ARG A 30 6.06 -22.36 1.22
N ASN A 31 5.35 -23.27 1.88
CA ASN A 31 4.99 -23.17 3.31
C ASN A 31 4.31 -21.84 3.68
N GLY A 32 3.28 -21.49 2.90
CA GLY A 32 2.52 -20.26 3.01
C GLY A 32 1.22 -20.34 2.22
N HIS A 33 0.51 -19.21 2.13
CA HIS A 33 -0.70 -19.09 1.33
C HIS A 33 -0.83 -17.69 0.73
N VAL A 34 -1.48 -17.63 -0.43
CA VAL A 34 -1.97 -16.40 -1.04
C VAL A 34 -3.49 -16.52 -1.10
N LYS A 35 -4.20 -15.67 -0.37
CA LYS A 35 -5.67 -15.71 -0.29
C LYS A 35 -6.23 -14.31 -0.36
N ARG A 36 -7.44 -14.19 -0.92
CA ARG A 36 -8.21 -12.96 -0.85
C ARG A 36 -9.08 -13.02 0.41
N ILE A 37 -8.93 -12.05 1.30
CA ILE A 37 -9.68 -11.95 2.55
C ILE A 37 -10.35 -10.59 2.63
N THR A 38 -11.39 -10.45 3.44
CA THR A 38 -11.96 -9.14 3.77
C THR A 38 -11.26 -8.61 5.01
N ASP A 39 -10.61 -7.45 4.91
CA ASP A 39 -9.96 -6.81 6.06
C ASP A 39 -11.00 -5.99 6.84
N GLU A 40 -11.00 -6.14 8.16
CA GLU A 40 -11.97 -5.48 9.06
C GLU A 40 -11.79 -3.95 9.08
N ASP A 41 -10.54 -3.46 9.03
CA ASP A 41 -10.24 -2.04 9.16
C ASP A 41 -10.74 -1.21 7.97
N ILE A 42 -10.75 -1.79 6.77
CA ILE A 42 -11.18 -1.11 5.53
C ILE A 42 -12.48 -1.68 4.95
N GLN A 43 -13.04 -2.72 5.59
CA GLN A 43 -14.23 -3.46 5.15
C GLN A 43 -14.20 -3.85 3.66
N SER A 44 -13.01 -4.18 3.16
CA SER A 44 -12.77 -4.40 1.74
C SER A 44 -11.92 -5.65 1.50
N SER A 45 -12.06 -6.22 0.31
CA SER A 45 -11.26 -7.37 -0.11
C SER A 45 -9.81 -6.95 -0.31
N VAL A 46 -8.88 -7.69 0.31
CA VAL A 46 -7.43 -7.50 0.22
C VAL A 46 -6.77 -8.82 -0.13
N LEU A 47 -5.62 -8.74 -0.79
CA LEU A 47 -4.81 -9.92 -1.07
C LEU A 47 -3.82 -10.13 0.09
N GLU A 48 -4.02 -11.19 0.85
CA GLU A 48 -3.11 -11.60 1.91
C GLU A 48 -2.08 -12.60 1.36
N ILE A 49 -0.80 -12.31 1.59
CA ILE A 49 0.32 -13.19 1.29
C ILE A 49 1.03 -13.49 2.60
N MET A 50 0.98 -14.73 3.04
CA MET A 50 1.60 -15.18 4.29
C MET A 50 2.53 -16.34 4.02
N GLY A 51 3.66 -16.38 4.71
CA GLY A 51 4.65 -17.42 4.55
C GLY A 51 5.60 -17.45 5.73
N SER A 52 6.02 -18.65 6.11
CA SER A 52 7.05 -18.85 7.15
C SER A 52 8.38 -18.21 6.76
N ASN A 53 8.75 -18.29 5.47
CA ASN A 53 9.96 -17.70 4.94
C ASN A 53 9.64 -16.66 3.85
N VAL A 54 10.11 -15.43 4.07
CA VAL A 54 9.93 -14.27 3.17
C VAL A 54 10.54 -14.53 1.80
N SER A 55 11.67 -15.25 1.73
CA SER A 55 12.38 -15.51 0.48
C SER A 55 11.69 -16.54 -0.41
N THR A 56 10.89 -17.45 0.16
CA THR A 56 10.28 -18.57 -0.59
C THR A 56 8.80 -18.35 -0.93
N CYS A 57 8.20 -17.29 -0.40
CA CYS A 57 6.81 -16.92 -0.67
C CYS A 57 6.76 -15.50 -1.21
N TYR A 58 6.45 -15.35 -2.49
CA TYR A 58 6.36 -14.05 -3.17
C TYR A 58 5.45 -14.10 -4.38
N ILE A 59 4.95 -12.94 -4.78
CA ILE A 59 4.30 -12.73 -6.08
C ILE A 59 5.24 -11.92 -6.97
N THR A 60 5.30 -12.25 -8.26
CA THR A 60 6.12 -11.53 -9.24
C THR A 60 5.28 -11.11 -10.44
N CYS A 61 5.49 -9.88 -10.89
CA CYS A 61 4.91 -9.32 -12.11
C CYS A 61 6.03 -8.87 -13.04
N PRO A 62 6.09 -9.33 -14.30
CA PRO A 62 5.11 -10.18 -14.98
C PRO A 62 5.27 -11.67 -14.64
N ALA A 63 4.19 -12.44 -14.85
CA ALA A 63 4.15 -13.88 -14.61
C ALA A 63 5.23 -14.66 -15.39
N ASN A 64 5.50 -14.24 -16.63
CA ASN A 64 6.56 -14.85 -17.44
C ASN A 64 7.94 -14.23 -17.12
N PRO A 65 8.97 -15.03 -16.78
CA PRO A 65 10.33 -14.55 -16.57
C PRO A 65 10.95 -13.79 -17.76
N LYS A 66 10.58 -14.16 -18.99
CA LYS A 66 11.11 -13.57 -20.23
C LYS A 66 10.44 -12.25 -20.60
N GLN A 67 9.25 -11.98 -20.05
CA GLN A 67 8.54 -10.74 -20.33
C GLN A 67 8.96 -9.63 -19.36
N THR A 68 8.78 -8.39 -19.81
CA THR A 68 9.00 -7.18 -19.03
C THR A 68 7.71 -6.37 -18.96
N LEU A 69 7.51 -5.65 -17.85
CA LEU A 69 6.39 -4.71 -17.70
C LEU A 69 6.54 -3.57 -18.71
N GLY A 70 7.66 -2.85 -18.63
CA GLY A 70 7.98 -1.71 -19.48
C GLY A 70 7.16 -0.47 -19.14
N ILE A 71 7.12 -0.14 -17.84
CA ILE A 71 6.38 1.00 -17.30
C ILE A 71 7.36 2.15 -17.11
N LYS A 72 7.09 3.31 -17.73
CA LYS A 72 7.95 4.50 -17.73
C LYS A 72 7.60 5.49 -16.61
N LEU A 73 6.55 5.21 -15.85
CA LEU A 73 6.12 6.04 -14.74
C LEU A 73 7.15 5.99 -13.58
N PRO A 74 7.56 7.14 -13.01
CA PRO A 74 8.64 7.24 -12.04
C PRO A 74 8.24 6.86 -10.61
N PHE A 75 6.97 7.03 -10.22
CA PHE A 75 6.52 6.72 -8.87
C PHE A 75 5.81 5.38 -8.84
N LEU A 76 6.24 4.50 -7.93
CA LEU A 76 5.54 3.29 -7.58
C LEU A 76 4.87 3.49 -6.22
N VAL A 77 3.55 3.35 -6.17
CA VAL A 77 2.76 3.48 -4.95
C VAL A 77 2.14 2.14 -4.58
N MET A 78 2.30 1.77 -3.32
CA MET A 78 1.81 0.50 -2.77
C MET A 78 1.01 0.76 -1.51
N ILE A 79 -0.20 0.22 -1.47
CA ILE A 79 -1.06 0.27 -0.28
C ILE A 79 -1.01 -1.10 0.38
N ILE A 80 -0.28 -1.17 1.49
CA ILE A 80 -0.03 -2.41 2.22
C ILE A 80 -0.35 -2.28 3.71
N LYS A 81 -0.86 -3.36 4.31
CA LYS A 81 -1.02 -3.48 5.76
C LYS A 81 0.21 -4.15 6.35
N ASN A 82 0.78 -3.54 7.38
CA ASN A 82 1.89 -4.11 8.14
C ASN A 82 1.37 -5.19 9.09
N MET A 83 1.84 -6.43 8.90
CA MET A 83 1.49 -7.59 9.73
C MET A 83 2.43 -7.78 10.94
N LYS A 84 3.26 -6.78 11.27
CA LYS A 84 4.31 -6.85 12.30
C LYS A 84 5.29 -8.03 12.11
N LYS A 85 5.51 -8.43 10.86
CA LYS A 85 6.37 -9.54 10.45
C LYS A 85 7.36 -9.08 9.40
N TYR A 86 8.40 -9.89 9.13
CA TYR A 86 9.39 -9.56 8.11
C TYR A 86 8.77 -9.48 6.72
N PHE A 87 9.00 -8.36 6.05
CA PHE A 87 8.46 -8.02 4.75
C PHE A 87 9.56 -7.39 3.89
N SER A 88 9.52 -7.68 2.59
CA SER A 88 10.37 -7.04 1.61
C SER A 88 9.69 -6.98 0.25
N PHE A 89 10.11 -6.05 -0.59
CA PHE A 89 9.75 -6.04 -2.01
C PHE A 89 10.99 -5.72 -2.85
N GLU A 90 10.96 -6.17 -4.10
CA GLU A 90 12.00 -5.92 -5.10
C GLU A 90 11.39 -5.28 -6.35
N VAL A 91 12.07 -4.27 -6.87
CA VAL A 91 11.75 -3.66 -8.16
C VAL A 91 12.98 -3.71 -9.03
N THR A 92 12.85 -4.30 -10.22
CA THR A 92 13.90 -4.30 -11.24
C THR A 92 13.60 -3.20 -12.25
N ILE A 93 14.56 -2.32 -12.44
CA ILE A 93 14.49 -1.20 -13.36
C ILE A 93 15.54 -1.31 -14.48
N LEU A 94 15.33 -0.50 -15.51
CA LEU A 94 16.28 -0.24 -16.58
C LEU A 94 16.75 1.21 -16.52
N ASP A 95 18.06 1.39 -16.62
CA ASP A 95 18.72 2.69 -16.66
C ASP A 95 19.02 3.14 -18.10
N ASP A 96 19.39 4.41 -18.27
CA ASP A 96 19.88 5.00 -19.53
C ASP A 96 21.12 4.28 -20.11
N LYS A 97 21.97 3.71 -19.26
CA LYS A 97 23.10 2.85 -19.67
C LYS A 97 22.70 1.43 -20.06
N ASN A 98 21.40 1.17 -20.22
CA ASN A 98 20.83 -0.15 -20.52
C ASN A 98 21.23 -1.23 -19.48
N MET A 99 21.54 -0.80 -18.25
CA MET A 99 21.86 -1.68 -17.13
C MET A 99 20.60 -2.01 -16.35
N ARG A 100 20.44 -3.28 -15.98
CA ARG A 100 19.35 -3.73 -15.12
C ARG A 100 19.76 -3.61 -13.67
N ARG A 101 19.01 -2.84 -12.89
CA ARG A 101 19.28 -2.64 -11.47
C ARG A 101 18.10 -3.05 -10.62
N ARG A 102 18.39 -3.53 -9.43
CA ARG A 102 17.38 -4.02 -8.50
C ARG A 102 17.35 -3.17 -7.24
N PHE A 103 16.19 -2.65 -6.90
CA PHE A 103 15.92 -2.03 -5.63
C PHE A 103 15.19 -3.01 -4.75
N ARG A 104 15.79 -3.38 -3.63
CA ARG A 104 15.15 -4.19 -2.59
C ARG A 104 14.93 -3.30 -1.38
N ALA A 105 13.69 -3.14 -0.96
CA ALA A 105 13.40 -2.51 0.33
C ALA A 105 12.94 -3.60 1.30
N SER A 106 13.43 -3.55 2.54
CA SER A 106 13.09 -4.53 3.57
C SER A 106 13.00 -3.93 4.97
N ASN A 107 12.15 -4.50 5.81
CA ASN A 107 11.94 -4.01 7.19
C ASN A 107 12.90 -4.61 8.23
N TYR A 108 13.67 -5.63 7.86
CA TYR A 108 14.69 -6.26 8.71
C TYR A 108 16.10 -5.73 8.45
N GLN A 109 16.27 -4.82 7.50
CA GLN A 109 17.53 -4.18 7.21
C GLN A 109 17.59 -2.80 7.87
N SER A 110 18.74 -2.45 8.43
CA SER A 110 18.93 -1.15 9.11
C SER A 110 19.75 -0.15 8.30
N THR A 111 20.55 -0.61 7.33
CA THR A 111 21.50 0.22 6.58
C THR A 111 21.26 0.10 5.09
N THR A 112 21.30 1.22 4.36
CA THR A 112 21.31 1.22 2.90
C THR A 112 22.65 0.69 2.39
N LYS A 113 22.63 -0.28 1.48
CA LYS A 113 23.83 -0.81 0.81
C LYS A 113 23.63 -0.73 -0.69
N VAL A 114 24.54 -0.02 -1.37
CA VAL A 114 24.52 0.12 -2.82
C VAL A 114 25.59 -0.79 -3.41
N LYS A 115 25.17 -1.80 -4.18
CA LYS A 115 26.02 -2.65 -5.01
C LYS A 115 25.72 -2.37 -6.49
N PRO A 116 26.62 -2.69 -7.44
CA PRO A 116 26.42 -2.34 -8.85
C PRO A 116 25.07 -2.74 -9.45
N PHE A 117 24.54 -3.91 -9.07
CA PHE A 117 23.27 -4.43 -9.61
C PHE A 117 22.11 -4.42 -8.61
N ILE A 118 22.39 -4.17 -7.33
CA ILE A 118 21.39 -4.23 -6.27
C ILE A 118 21.60 -3.14 -5.23
N CYS A 119 20.57 -2.36 -4.98
CA CYS A 119 20.50 -1.42 -3.87
C CYS A 119 19.50 -1.95 -2.86
N THR A 120 19.98 -2.21 -1.64
CA THR A 120 19.15 -2.70 -0.55
C THR A 120 18.91 -1.57 0.44
N MET A 121 17.65 -1.22 0.70
CA MET A 121 17.25 -0.10 1.53
C MET A 121 16.43 -0.58 2.74
N PRO A 122 16.63 0.05 3.91
CA PRO A 122 15.76 -0.15 5.05
C PRO A 122 14.39 0.50 4.78
N MET A 123 13.31 -0.12 5.24
CA MET A 123 12.00 0.53 5.35
C MET A 123 11.51 0.45 6.79
N ARG A 124 10.80 1.49 7.23
CA ARG A 124 9.99 1.44 8.43
C ARG A 124 8.53 1.50 8.00
N LEU A 125 7.72 0.65 8.63
CA LEU A 125 6.29 0.58 8.39
C LEU A 125 5.60 0.82 9.71
N ASP A 126 4.61 1.70 9.72
CA ASP A 126 3.80 1.97 10.89
C ASP A 126 2.80 0.82 11.11
N GLU A 127 2.13 0.83 12.25
CA GLU A 127 1.09 -0.15 12.53
C GLU A 127 -0.17 0.14 11.68
N GLY A 128 -0.76 -0.91 11.11
CA GLY A 128 -1.95 -0.78 10.27
C GLY A 128 -1.64 -0.55 8.79
N TRP A 129 -2.47 0.26 8.13
CA TRP A 129 -2.42 0.52 6.69
C TRP A 129 -1.41 1.62 6.35
N ASN A 130 -0.47 1.28 5.48
CA ASN A 130 0.61 2.16 5.05
C ASN A 130 0.51 2.38 3.53
N GLN A 131 0.68 3.63 3.10
CA GLN A 131 0.87 3.97 1.70
C GLN A 131 2.35 4.25 1.45
N ILE A 132 3.04 3.30 0.83
CA ILE A 132 4.44 3.44 0.46
C ILE A 132 4.53 4.10 -0.90
N GLN A 133 5.21 5.23 -0.97
CA GLN A 133 5.52 5.93 -2.21
C GLN A 133 7.00 5.75 -2.51
N PHE A 134 7.31 5.20 -3.67
CA PHE A 134 8.66 4.82 -4.05
C PHE A 134 9.07 5.56 -5.32
N ASN A 135 9.96 6.54 -5.17
CA ASN A 135 10.43 7.36 -6.27
C ASN A 135 11.60 6.67 -6.99
N LEU A 136 11.30 5.91 -8.03
CA LEU A 136 12.29 5.13 -8.77
C LEU A 136 13.29 6.04 -9.48
N SER A 137 12.84 7.15 -10.07
CA SER A 137 13.73 8.05 -10.83
C SER A 137 14.80 8.66 -9.95
N ASP A 138 14.41 9.14 -8.77
CA ASP A 138 15.32 9.76 -7.84
C ASP A 138 16.23 8.75 -7.14
N PHE A 139 15.74 7.55 -6.77
CA PHE A 139 16.61 6.49 -6.24
C PHE A 139 17.67 6.04 -7.25
N THR A 140 17.33 6.00 -8.54
CA THR A 140 18.29 5.64 -9.60
C THR A 140 19.39 6.68 -9.73
N ARG A 141 19.00 7.97 -9.71
CA ARG A 141 19.94 9.09 -9.75
C ARG A 141 20.84 9.13 -8.52
N ARG A 142 20.29 8.94 -7.32
CA ARG A 142 21.06 8.99 -6.06
C ARG A 142 21.99 7.79 -5.88
N ALA A 143 21.54 6.57 -6.22
CA ALA A 143 22.34 5.37 -6.01
C ALA A 143 23.42 5.17 -7.08
N TYR A 144 23.17 5.58 -8.33
CA TYR A 144 24.00 5.20 -9.46
C TYR A 144 24.40 6.35 -10.40
N GLY A 145 23.85 7.55 -10.20
CA GLY A 145 24.13 8.71 -11.05
C GLY A 145 23.54 8.58 -12.47
N THR A 146 22.57 7.69 -12.67
CA THR A 146 21.93 7.38 -13.96
C THR A 146 20.46 7.77 -13.93
N ASN A 147 19.84 7.88 -15.11
CA ASN A 147 18.42 8.17 -15.21
C ASN A 147 17.59 6.89 -15.34
N TYR A 148 16.42 6.91 -14.71
CA TYR A 148 15.41 5.85 -14.83
C TYR A 148 14.74 5.91 -16.20
N VAL A 149 14.65 4.76 -16.87
CA VAL A 149 13.98 4.60 -18.17
C VAL A 149 12.64 3.90 -17.98
N GLU A 150 12.66 2.71 -17.38
CA GLU A 150 11.45 1.94 -17.16
C GLU A 150 11.60 0.87 -16.05
N THR A 151 10.46 0.43 -15.52
CA THR A 151 10.36 -0.72 -14.63
C THR A 151 10.12 -1.99 -15.44
N LEU A 152 10.96 -3.00 -15.18
CA LEU A 152 10.93 -4.30 -15.86
C LEU A 152 10.11 -5.32 -15.08
N ARG A 153 10.28 -5.38 -13.76
CA ARG A 153 9.69 -6.40 -12.89
C ARG A 153 9.44 -5.86 -11.48
N VAL A 154 8.32 -6.25 -10.88
CA VAL A 154 8.01 -6.01 -9.47
C VAL A 154 7.79 -7.35 -8.79
N GLN A 155 8.39 -7.52 -7.62
CA GLN A 155 8.24 -8.71 -6.79
C GLN A 155 7.90 -8.27 -5.37
N VAL A 156 6.86 -8.85 -4.79
CA VAL A 156 6.43 -8.56 -3.43
C VAL A 156 6.49 -9.83 -2.61
N HIS A 157 7.22 -9.82 -1.50
CA HIS A 157 7.38 -10.99 -0.65
C HIS A 157 6.24 -11.12 0.38
N ALA A 158 6.21 -12.26 1.05
CA ALA A 158 5.21 -12.60 2.06
C ALA A 158 5.20 -11.69 3.30
N ASN A 159 4.15 -11.91 4.09
CA ASN A 159 3.78 -11.22 5.33
C ASN A 159 3.26 -9.80 5.12
N CYS A 160 2.44 -9.62 4.10
CA CYS A 160 1.74 -8.37 3.83
C CYS A 160 0.31 -8.63 3.38
N ARG A 161 -0.58 -7.66 3.65
CA ARG A 161 -1.86 -7.56 2.95
C ARG A 161 -1.78 -6.41 1.96
N ILE A 162 -2.11 -6.68 0.70
CA ILE A 162 -2.00 -5.71 -0.39
C ILE A 162 -3.40 -5.39 -0.86
N ARG A 163 -3.74 -4.09 -0.91
CA ARG A 163 -5.00 -3.62 -1.49
C ARG A 163 -4.80 -3.19 -2.94
N ARG A 164 -3.78 -2.36 -3.19
CA ARG A 164 -3.53 -1.79 -4.50
C ARG A 164 -2.05 -1.52 -4.71
N LEU A 165 -1.61 -1.73 -5.94
CA LEU A 165 -0.26 -1.43 -6.39
C LEU A 165 -0.35 -0.75 -7.76
N TYR A 166 0.10 0.49 -7.84
CA TYR A 166 -0.03 1.31 -9.03
C TYR A 166 1.18 2.20 -9.23
N PHE A 167 1.39 2.61 -10.46
CA PHE A 167 2.37 3.61 -10.82
C PHE A 167 1.69 4.95 -11.07
N SER A 168 2.41 6.03 -10.81
CA SER A 168 2.00 7.39 -11.14
C SER A 168 3.13 8.20 -11.76
N ASP A 169 2.74 9.22 -12.53
CA ASP A 169 3.65 10.20 -13.13
C ASP A 169 4.19 11.19 -12.09
N ARG A 170 3.36 11.57 -11.13
CA ARG A 170 3.67 12.47 -10.01
C ARG A 170 3.16 11.93 -8.67
N LEU A 171 3.59 12.55 -7.58
CA LEU A 171 2.98 12.36 -6.28
C LEU A 171 1.70 13.19 -6.23
N TYR A 172 0.57 12.50 -6.23
CA TYR A 172 -0.74 13.12 -6.01
C TYR A 172 -0.99 13.21 -4.51
N ALA A 173 -1.44 14.38 -4.04
CA ALA A 173 -1.98 14.52 -2.70
C ALA A 173 -3.26 13.69 -2.57
N GLU A 174 -3.63 13.31 -1.35
CA GLU A 174 -4.88 12.58 -1.09
C GLU A 174 -6.07 13.26 -1.75
N GLU A 175 -6.17 14.58 -1.72
CA GLU A 175 -7.29 15.35 -2.31
C GLU A 175 -7.48 15.09 -3.81
N GLU A 176 -6.38 15.01 -4.58
CA GLU A 176 -6.38 14.79 -6.03
C GLU A 176 -6.57 13.32 -6.42
N LEU A 177 -6.42 12.40 -5.47
CA LEU A 177 -6.62 10.97 -5.73
C LEU A 177 -8.11 10.67 -5.92
N PRO A 178 -8.49 9.95 -7.00
CA PRO A 178 -9.87 9.50 -7.13
C PRO A 178 -10.28 8.65 -5.92
N PRO A 179 -11.58 8.60 -5.54
CA PRO A 179 -12.05 7.86 -4.37
C PRO A 179 -11.60 6.39 -4.36
N GLU A 180 -11.40 5.79 -5.54
CA GLU A 180 -10.91 4.43 -5.67
C GLU A 180 -9.46 4.23 -5.21
N PHE A 181 -8.62 5.28 -5.26
CA PHE A 181 -7.22 5.26 -4.85
C PHE A 181 -7.00 5.78 -3.42
N LYS A 182 -8.02 6.41 -2.82
CA LYS A 182 -7.98 6.85 -1.42
C LYS A 182 -8.09 5.67 -0.47
N LEU A 183 -7.25 5.66 0.56
CA LEU A 183 -7.38 4.74 1.68
C LEU A 183 -8.47 5.25 2.62
N PHE A 184 -9.73 4.94 2.34
CA PHE A 184 -10.78 5.15 3.34
C PHE A 184 -10.64 4.07 4.42
N LEU A 185 -10.18 4.49 5.61
CA LEU A 185 -10.49 3.78 6.84
C LEU A 185 -11.92 4.21 7.21
N PRO A 186 -12.93 3.32 7.24
CA PRO A 186 -14.20 3.62 7.88
C PRO A 186 -13.91 4.19 9.26
N ILE A 187 -14.29 5.46 9.44
CA ILE A 187 -14.35 6.09 10.75
C ILE A 187 -15.23 5.16 11.57
N ALA A 188 -14.65 4.51 12.60
CA ALA A 188 -15.44 3.88 13.63
C ALA A 188 -16.43 4.95 14.08
N GLN A 189 -17.71 4.74 13.79
CA GLN A 189 -18.77 5.66 14.19
C GLN A 189 -18.54 5.96 15.67
N GLN A 190 -18.06 7.16 15.99
CA GLN A 190 -18.17 7.64 17.35
C GLN A 190 -19.66 7.55 17.66
N PRO A 191 -20.07 6.84 18.72
CA PRO A 191 -21.46 6.88 19.13
C PRO A 191 -21.83 8.36 19.25
N PRO A 192 -22.99 8.79 18.70
CA PRO A 192 -23.39 10.19 18.78
C PRO A 192 -23.30 10.58 20.24
N ALA A 193 -22.50 11.60 20.54
CA ALA A 193 -22.43 12.19 21.85
C ALA A 193 -23.88 12.41 22.29
N ALA A 194 -24.29 11.66 23.31
CA ALA A 194 -25.62 11.73 23.85
C ALA A 194 -25.84 13.20 24.21
N ALA A 195 -26.68 13.87 23.43
CA ALA A 195 -27.20 15.17 23.80
C ALA A 195 -27.81 14.97 25.18
N GLU A 196 -27.24 15.65 26.19
CA GLU A 196 -27.79 15.73 27.52
C GLU A 196 -29.26 16.13 27.40
N GLN A 197 -30.14 15.15 27.57
CA GLN A 197 -31.53 15.37 27.88
C GLN A 197 -31.57 16.02 29.27
N ARG A 198 -31.57 17.35 29.30
CA ARG A 198 -32.08 18.09 30.44
C ARG A 198 -33.58 17.82 30.54
N SER A 199 -33.93 16.80 31.32
CA SER A 199 -35.26 16.63 31.88
C SER A 199 -35.38 17.47 33.17
N PRO A 200 -36.56 18.03 33.49
CA PRO A 200 -36.74 19.01 34.55
C PRO A 200 -36.79 18.35 35.93
N GLU A 201 -35.99 18.83 36.86
CA GLU A 201 -36.07 18.42 38.26
C GLU A 201 -37.04 19.35 39.00
N ALA A 202 -38.11 18.75 39.51
CA ALA A 202 -39.11 19.39 40.34
C ALA A 202 -38.63 19.47 41.80
N ALA A 203 -38.61 20.68 42.34
CA ALA A 203 -38.76 21.03 43.75
C ALA A 203 -39.11 22.53 43.74
N ASP A 204 -40.09 23.07 44.44
CA ASP A 204 -40.44 22.84 45.83
C ASP A 204 -41.81 23.53 46.08
N VAL A 205 -42.65 22.92 46.92
CA VAL A 205 -43.90 23.51 47.41
C VAL A 205 -43.68 23.83 48.88
N PRO A 206 -44.00 25.05 49.33
CA PRO A 206 -44.49 25.20 50.69
C PRO A 206 -45.92 25.76 50.75
N GLN A 207 -46.63 25.19 51.72
CA GLN A 207 -48.00 25.40 52.17
C GLN A 207 -48.45 26.85 52.36
N ALA A 208 -49.76 27.02 52.21
CA ALA A 208 -50.56 28.21 52.44
C ALA A 208 -50.71 28.65 53.92
N ALA A 209 -50.93 29.96 54.13
CA ALA A 209 -51.99 30.61 54.93
C ALA A 209 -51.59 32.07 55.31
N PRO A 210 -52.47 32.96 55.82
CA PRO A 210 -53.81 33.36 55.37
C PRO A 210 -54.02 34.91 55.32
N VAL A 211 -55.14 35.33 54.69
CA VAL A 211 -56.02 36.53 54.84
C VAL A 211 -55.53 37.84 55.52
N ALA A 212 -55.68 38.97 54.80
CA ALA A 212 -56.14 40.34 55.21
C ALA A 212 -55.68 41.34 54.11
N GLN A 213 -56.41 42.32 53.56
CA GLN A 213 -57.66 43.05 53.82
C GLN A 213 -58.39 43.28 52.49
#